data_AF-A0A444U180-F1
#
_entry.id   AF-A0A444U180-F1
#
_cell.length_a   1.000
_cell.length_b   1.000
_cell.length_c   1.000
_cell.angle_alpha   90.00
_cell.angle_beta   90.00
_cell.angle_gamma   90.00
#
_symmetry.space_group_name_H-M   'P 1'
#
loop_
_entity.id
_entity.type
_entity.pdbx_description
1 polymer ?
#
loop_
_entity_poly.entity_id
_entity_poly.type
_entity_poly.pdbx_seq_one_letter_code
_entity_poly.pdbx_strand_id
1 'polypeptide(L)'
;MNRKVVSIEQQLNYSYNRTVEENRQKLYPIVSTMLSVNIDGYLNNSFGSSGLGSPDREDIARLLTVPFSGRIKGGMRPGKKIIVMGIVDPEPESFDISLTCGDTDDSRADVAMELSARFPERQFLRKACVSGEWSEDETTIPYFPFIQDQPFRIEIHCEHQRFRIFVDGHQLFDFFHRVESLPSIDTIKINGSLQITKLG
;
A
#
# COMPACT_ATOMS: atom_id res chain seq x y z
N MET A 1 -11.13 -21.34 38.81
CA MET A 1 -11.38 -19.89 38.67
C MET A 1 -10.06 -19.20 38.37
N ASN A 2 -9.67 -19.03 37.10
CA ASN A 2 -8.45 -18.30 36.74
C ASN A 2 -8.84 -16.93 36.18
N ARG A 3 -8.66 -15.89 37.00
CA ARG A 3 -8.77 -14.50 36.53
C ARG A 3 -7.54 -14.21 35.66
N LYS A 4 -7.76 -13.96 34.36
CA LYS A 4 -6.73 -13.40 33.46
C LYS A 4 -6.35 -12.02 34.00
N VAL A 5 -5.16 -11.91 34.59
CA VAL A 5 -4.52 -10.62 34.86
C VAL A 5 -3.91 -10.17 33.55
N VAL A 6 -4.64 -9.34 32.80
CA VAL A 6 -4.11 -8.64 31.62
C VAL A 6 -3.13 -7.58 32.14
N SER A 7 -1.93 -7.50 31.58
CA SER A 7 -0.94 -6.51 32.03
C SER A 7 -1.46 -5.09 31.78
N ILE A 8 -1.10 -4.16 32.67
CA ILE A 8 -1.51 -2.75 32.57
C ILE A 8 -1.05 -2.14 31.23
N GLU A 9 0.13 -2.53 30.73
CA GLU A 9 0.63 -2.12 29.41
C GLU A 9 -0.27 -2.58 28.26
N GLN A 10 -0.79 -3.82 28.31
CA GLN A 10 -1.73 -4.31 27.30
C GLN A 10 -3.06 -3.55 27.35
N GLN A 11 -3.55 -3.19 28.54
CA GLN A 11 -4.76 -2.38 28.68
C GLN A 11 -4.56 -0.94 28.20
N LEU A 12 -3.41 -0.34 28.48
CA LEU A 12 -3.07 1.01 28.02
C LEU A 12 -2.91 1.04 26.50
N ASN A 13 -2.24 0.04 25.91
CA ASN A 13 -2.11 -0.07 24.46
C ASN A 13 -3.48 -0.28 23.79
N TYR A 14 -4.33 -1.13 24.37
CA TYR A 14 -5.70 -1.34 23.88
C TYR A 14 -6.55 -0.06 23.95
N SER A 15 -6.48 0.69 25.06
CA SER A 15 -7.22 1.94 25.23
C SER A 15 -6.72 3.03 24.28
N TYR A 16 -5.40 3.18 24.14
CA TYR A 16 -4.80 4.13 23.22
C TYR A 16 -5.21 3.84 21.78
N ASN A 17 -5.12 2.58 21.36
CA ASN A 17 -5.50 2.16 20.00
C ASN A 17 -6.99 2.35 19.74
N ARG A 18 -7.87 2.07 20.72
CA ARG A 18 -9.30 2.36 20.59
C ARG A 18 -9.56 3.85 20.39
N THR A 19 -8.89 4.72 21.16
CA THR A 19 -9.03 6.18 21.01
C THR A 19 -8.48 6.69 19.67
N VAL A 20 -7.39 6.13 19.16
CA VAL A 20 -6.86 6.45 17.83
C VAL A 20 -7.87 6.06 16.74
N GLU A 21 -8.44 4.86 16.81
CA GLU A 21 -9.45 4.39 15.84
C GLU A 21 -10.75 5.23 15.90
N GLU A 22 -11.24 5.55 17.09
CA GLU A 22 -12.42 6.42 17.25
C GLU A 22 -12.18 7.83 16.70
N ASN A 23 -10.98 8.38 16.89
CA ASN A 23 -10.61 9.69 16.33
C ASN A 23 -10.43 9.62 14.82
N ARG A 24 -9.89 8.52 14.29
CA ARG A 24 -9.74 8.27 12.86
C ARG A 24 -11.10 8.19 12.16
N GLN A 25 -12.06 7.46 12.73
CA GLN A 25 -13.44 7.38 12.22
C GLN A 25 -14.14 8.74 12.17
N LYS A 26 -13.81 9.67 13.08
CA LYS A 26 -14.40 11.02 13.12
C LYS A 26 -13.71 12.01 12.17
N LEU A 27 -12.39 11.93 12.03
CA LEU A 27 -11.61 12.87 11.22
C LEU A 27 -11.60 12.50 9.74
N TYR A 28 -11.69 11.21 9.40
CA TYR A 28 -11.56 10.76 8.01
C TYR A 28 -12.61 11.32 7.05
N PRO A 29 -13.91 11.40 7.39
CA PRO A 29 -14.91 12.01 6.50
C PRO A 29 -14.58 13.48 6.17
N ILE A 30 -14.00 14.20 7.12
CA ILE A 30 -13.62 15.61 6.99
C ILE A 30 -12.40 15.75 6.07
N VAL A 31 -11.35 14.93 6.28
CA VAL A 31 -10.13 14.96 5.47
C VAL A 31 -10.40 14.46 4.03
N SER A 32 -11.25 13.44 3.87
CA SER A 32 -11.71 12.95 2.56
C SER A 32 -12.42 14.04 1.76
N THR A 33 -13.31 14.80 2.42
CA THR A 33 -14.02 15.95 1.81
C THR A 33 -13.06 17.08 1.42
N MET A 34 -11.96 17.28 2.17
CA MET A 34 -10.96 18.31 1.83
C MET A 34 -10.01 17.88 0.68
N LEU A 35 -9.74 16.58 0.54
CA LEU A 35 -8.92 16.05 -0.54
C LEU A 35 -9.65 16.06 -1.88
N SER A 36 -10.97 15.85 -1.89
CA SER A 36 -11.79 15.96 -3.11
C SER A 36 -11.89 17.39 -3.64
N VAL A 37 -11.67 18.42 -2.81
CA VAL A 37 -11.67 19.84 -3.20
C VAL A 37 -10.32 20.29 -3.81
N ASN A 38 -9.23 19.53 -3.64
CA ASN A 38 -7.87 19.94 -4.02
C ASN A 38 -7.32 19.30 -5.30
N ILE A 39 -8.16 18.62 -6.10
CA ILE A 39 -7.72 17.92 -7.31
C ILE A 39 -7.51 18.87 -8.51
N ASP A 40 -8.05 20.09 -8.46
CA ASP A 40 -8.04 21.03 -9.60
C ASP A 40 -6.70 21.75 -9.84
N GLY A 41 -5.68 21.53 -9.00
CA GLY A 41 -4.48 22.40 -8.95
C GLY A 41 -3.17 21.87 -9.53
N TYR A 42 -3.06 20.60 -9.93
CA TYR A 42 -1.73 19.97 -10.13
C TYR A 42 -1.61 19.11 -11.39
N LEU A 43 -1.83 19.68 -12.58
CA LEU A 43 -1.23 19.16 -13.82
C LEU A 43 -0.87 20.31 -14.76
N ASN A 44 0.27 20.96 -14.52
CA ASN A 44 0.92 21.80 -15.52
C ASN A 44 2.37 21.37 -15.71
N ASN A 45 2.76 21.25 -16.98
CA ASN A 45 4.10 21.06 -17.54
C ASN A 45 4.64 19.63 -17.69
N SER A 46 4.17 18.95 -18.73
CA SER A 46 4.99 18.70 -19.93
C SER A 46 4.18 17.87 -20.92
N PHE A 47 3.83 18.44 -22.08
CA PHE A 47 3.99 17.83 -23.41
C PHE A 47 3.66 18.90 -24.44
N GLY A 48 4.61 19.14 -25.35
CA GLY A 48 4.47 20.14 -26.39
C GLY A 48 3.35 19.77 -27.37
N SER A 49 2.45 20.73 -27.59
CA SER A 49 1.77 21.05 -28.85
C SER A 49 1.27 19.88 -29.72
N SER A 50 0.05 19.42 -29.47
CA SER A 50 -1.07 19.49 -30.42
C SER A 50 -2.32 18.79 -29.86
N GLY A 51 -3.45 19.51 -29.76
CA GLY A 51 -4.77 18.93 -29.51
C GLY A 51 -5.23 18.96 -28.05
N LEU A 52 -6.31 19.71 -27.80
CA LEU A 52 -6.99 19.83 -26.51
C LEU A 52 -7.68 18.53 -26.11
N GLY A 53 -7.42 18.11 -24.88
CA GLY A 53 -8.16 17.09 -24.14
C GLY A 53 -7.40 16.84 -22.84
N SER A 54 -7.85 17.42 -21.73
CA SER A 54 -7.54 16.84 -20.43
C SER A 54 -7.89 15.34 -20.52
N PRO A 55 -7.04 14.40 -20.07
CA PRO A 55 -7.47 13.01 -20.04
C PRO A 55 -8.78 12.97 -19.25
N ASP A 56 -9.83 12.46 -19.90
CA ASP A 56 -11.15 12.43 -19.27
C ASP A 56 -11.03 11.61 -17.98
N ARG A 57 -11.81 11.97 -16.95
CA ARG A 57 -11.80 11.29 -15.64
C ARG A 57 -11.98 9.77 -15.77
N GLU A 58 -12.65 9.32 -16.83
CA GLU A 58 -12.81 7.92 -17.21
C GLU A 58 -11.53 7.25 -17.72
N ASP A 59 -10.65 7.98 -18.42
CA ASP A 59 -9.37 7.45 -18.90
C ASP A 59 -8.39 7.22 -17.74
N ILE A 60 -8.38 8.12 -16.75
CA ILE A 60 -7.59 7.96 -15.52
C ILE A 60 -8.14 6.80 -14.68
N ALA A 61 -9.47 6.66 -14.58
CA ALA A 61 -10.10 5.56 -13.88
C ALA A 61 -9.76 4.20 -14.52
N ARG A 62 -9.67 4.12 -15.85
CA ARG A 62 -9.26 2.90 -16.56
C ARG A 62 -7.79 2.54 -16.31
N LEU A 63 -6.91 3.53 -16.17
CA LEU A 63 -5.49 3.30 -15.89
C LEU A 63 -5.22 2.72 -14.50
N LEU A 64 -6.14 2.88 -13.54
CA LEU A 64 -5.98 2.42 -12.16
C LEU A 64 -6.88 1.21 -11.83
N THR A 65 -7.37 0.52 -12.86
CA THR A 65 -8.20 -0.69 -12.69
C THR A 65 -7.36 -1.82 -12.12
N VAL A 66 -7.92 -2.59 -11.18
CA VAL A 66 -7.32 -3.81 -10.65
C VAL A 66 -7.78 -5.01 -11.50
N PRO A 67 -6.87 -5.89 -11.98
CA PRO A 67 -5.44 -5.94 -11.70
C PRO A 67 -4.65 -4.80 -12.37
N PHE A 68 -3.75 -4.18 -11.62
CA PHE A 68 -2.94 -3.05 -12.05
C PHE A 68 -1.46 -3.43 -12.14
N SER A 69 -0.78 -3.00 -13.20
CA SER A 69 0.69 -3.03 -13.32
C SER A 69 1.19 -1.65 -13.75
N GLY A 70 2.16 -1.11 -13.02
CA GLY A 70 2.68 0.24 -13.23
C GLY A 70 4.19 0.32 -13.12
N ARG A 71 4.81 1.10 -14.01
CA ARG A 71 6.27 1.33 -14.04
C ARG A 71 6.69 2.38 -13.02
N ILE A 72 7.68 2.04 -12.20
CA ILE A 72 8.36 2.94 -11.27
C ILE A 72 9.55 3.58 -12.01
N LYS A 73 9.37 4.80 -12.52
CA LYS A 73 10.40 5.49 -13.32
C LYS A 73 11.75 5.57 -12.58
N GLY A 74 12.78 4.95 -13.14
CA GLY A 74 14.13 4.91 -12.58
C GLY A 74 14.29 3.99 -11.36
N GLY A 75 13.34 3.06 -11.14
CA GLY A 75 13.39 2.08 -10.06
C GLY A 75 13.26 2.66 -8.66
N MET A 76 13.40 1.79 -7.66
CA MET A 76 13.51 2.18 -6.26
C MET A 76 14.92 2.66 -5.93
N ARG A 77 15.02 3.54 -4.93
CA ARG A 77 16.29 4.02 -4.38
C ARG A 77 16.04 4.61 -2.99
N PRO A 78 17.06 4.71 -2.13
CA PRO A 78 16.91 5.36 -0.83
C PRO A 78 16.31 6.76 -0.95
N GLY A 79 15.31 7.05 -0.12
CA GLY A 79 14.55 8.30 -0.12
C GLY A 79 13.37 8.36 -1.12
N LYS A 80 13.26 7.39 -2.04
CA LYS A 80 12.06 7.28 -2.90
C LYS A 80 10.92 6.62 -2.11
N LYS A 81 9.70 7.08 -2.35
CA LYS A 81 8.48 6.48 -1.79
C LYS A 81 7.47 6.19 -2.89
N ILE A 82 6.64 5.19 -2.64
CA ILE A 82 5.42 4.90 -3.40
C ILE A 82 4.24 5.14 -2.48
N ILE A 83 3.19 5.76 -2.99
CA ILE A 83 1.92 5.99 -2.30
C ILE A 83 0.83 5.29 -3.08
N VAL A 84 0.11 4.37 -2.40
CA VAL A 84 -1.10 3.73 -2.92
C VAL A 84 -2.27 4.20 -2.07
N MET A 85 -3.25 4.84 -2.69
CA MET A 85 -4.53 5.15 -2.05
C MET A 85 -5.62 4.38 -2.77
N GLY A 86 -6.56 3.86 -2.00
CA GLY A 86 -7.64 3.05 -2.53
C GLY A 86 -8.79 2.92 -1.55
N ILE A 87 -9.80 2.18 -1.98
CA ILE A 87 -10.96 1.79 -1.17
C ILE A 87 -10.97 0.27 -1.16
N VAL A 88 -11.08 -0.32 0.03
CA VAL A 88 -11.29 -1.78 0.15
C VAL A 88 -12.69 -2.11 -0.32
N ASP A 89 -12.85 -3.19 -1.08
CA ASP A 89 -14.18 -3.61 -1.53
C ASP A 89 -15.14 -3.92 -0.37
N PRO A 90 -16.48 -3.93 -0.60
CA PRO A 90 -17.46 -4.22 0.45
C PRO A 90 -17.38 -5.63 1.05
N GLU A 91 -16.96 -6.63 0.26
CA GLU A 91 -16.81 -8.02 0.67
C GLU A 91 -15.39 -8.53 0.33
N PRO A 92 -14.35 -8.07 1.04
CA PRO A 92 -12.98 -8.32 0.64
C PRO A 92 -12.50 -9.71 1.12
N GLU A 93 -11.89 -10.47 0.21
CA GLU A 93 -11.18 -11.70 0.56
C GLU A 93 -9.72 -11.39 0.89
N SER A 94 -9.00 -10.87 -0.10
CA SER A 94 -7.63 -10.41 0.05
C SER A 94 -7.24 -9.43 -1.05
N PHE A 95 -6.18 -8.67 -0.81
CA PHE A 95 -5.51 -7.93 -1.87
C PHE A 95 -3.99 -8.01 -1.73
N ASP A 96 -3.30 -7.87 -2.85
CA ASP A 96 -1.85 -7.95 -2.93
C ASP A 96 -1.24 -6.70 -3.56
N ILE A 97 -0.12 -6.25 -3.00
CA ILE A 97 0.75 -5.21 -3.57
C ILE A 97 2.16 -5.76 -3.67
N SER A 98 2.68 -5.86 -4.89
CA SER A 98 4.00 -6.44 -5.14
C SER A 98 4.93 -5.45 -5.85
N LEU A 99 6.17 -5.37 -5.39
CA LEU A 99 7.27 -4.67 -6.06
C LEU A 99 8.16 -5.69 -6.76
N THR A 100 8.25 -5.61 -8.10
CA THR A 100 8.95 -6.60 -8.93
C THR A 100 10.10 -5.99 -9.72
N CYS A 101 11.04 -6.85 -10.10
CA CYS A 101 12.12 -6.50 -11.01
C CYS A 101 11.74 -6.83 -12.45
N GLY A 102 11.39 -5.81 -13.24
CA GLY A 102 10.88 -5.98 -14.60
C GLY A 102 9.36 -6.05 -14.69
N ASP A 103 8.87 -5.83 -15.91
CA ASP A 103 7.46 -5.68 -16.28
C ASP A 103 6.91 -6.89 -17.06
N THR A 104 7.73 -7.92 -17.27
CA THR A 104 7.29 -9.11 -18.01
C THR A 104 6.48 -10.03 -17.12
N ASP A 105 5.47 -10.67 -17.69
CA ASP A 105 4.75 -11.82 -17.12
C ASP A 105 5.65 -13.09 -17.03
N ASP A 106 6.97 -12.86 -16.94
CA ASP A 106 7.98 -13.88 -16.81
C ASP A 106 7.95 -14.35 -15.35
N SER A 107 7.60 -15.61 -15.14
CA SER A 107 7.58 -16.26 -13.84
C SER A 107 8.95 -16.29 -13.15
N ARG A 108 10.00 -15.82 -13.81
CA ARG A 108 11.37 -15.67 -13.29
C ARG A 108 11.69 -14.29 -12.72
N ALA A 109 10.80 -13.30 -12.85
CA ALA A 109 11.06 -11.98 -12.32
C ALA A 109 11.10 -11.99 -10.79
N ASP A 110 12.17 -11.43 -10.21
CA ASP A 110 12.29 -11.31 -8.76
C ASP A 110 11.17 -10.42 -8.20
N VAL A 111 10.59 -10.85 -7.08
CA VAL A 111 9.62 -10.09 -6.30
C VAL A 111 10.35 -9.57 -5.08
N ALA A 112 10.73 -8.30 -5.09
CA ALA A 112 11.47 -7.71 -3.98
C ALA A 112 10.65 -7.67 -2.68
N MET A 113 9.34 -7.50 -2.81
CA MET A 113 8.38 -7.56 -1.70
C MET A 113 6.97 -7.78 -2.26
N GLU A 114 6.26 -8.77 -1.75
CA GLU A 114 4.81 -8.96 -1.91
C GLU A 114 4.15 -8.74 -0.56
N LEU A 115 3.12 -7.89 -0.54
CA LEU A 115 2.31 -7.55 0.61
C LEU A 115 0.90 -8.11 0.40
N SER A 116 0.46 -9.06 1.23
CA SER A 116 -0.85 -9.72 1.10
C SER A 116 -1.72 -9.44 2.31
N ALA A 117 -2.75 -8.61 2.15
CA ALA A 117 -3.73 -8.31 3.19
C ALA A 117 -4.89 -9.31 3.10
N ARG A 118 -5.02 -10.20 4.09
CA ARG A 118 -6.07 -11.22 4.16
C ARG A 118 -7.09 -10.85 5.23
N PHE A 119 -8.34 -10.63 4.81
CA PHE A 119 -9.39 -10.10 5.68
C PHE A 119 -9.97 -11.15 6.65
N PRO A 120 -10.24 -12.41 6.24
CA PRO A 120 -10.77 -13.43 7.15
C PRO A 120 -9.84 -13.68 8.35
N GLU A 121 -8.54 -13.80 8.11
CA GLU A 121 -7.53 -14.04 9.16
C GLU A 121 -7.03 -12.75 9.81
N ARG A 122 -7.37 -11.58 9.25
CA ARG A 122 -6.85 -10.26 9.63
C ARG A 122 -5.31 -10.25 9.68
N GLN A 123 -4.69 -10.80 8.64
CA GLN A 123 -3.24 -10.89 8.49
C GLN A 123 -2.74 -9.98 7.39
N PHE A 124 -1.54 -9.44 7.58
CA PHE A 124 -0.83 -8.73 6.52
C PHE A 124 0.53 -9.38 6.33
N LEU A 125 0.59 -10.32 5.40
CA LEU A 125 1.75 -11.18 5.15
C LEU A 125 2.72 -10.46 4.21
N ARG A 126 4.02 -10.66 4.45
CA ARG A 126 5.06 -10.13 3.56
C ARG A 126 6.10 -11.20 3.25
N LYS A 127 6.49 -11.29 1.98
CA LYS A 127 7.55 -12.21 1.53
C LYS A 127 8.23 -11.64 0.29
N ALA A 128 9.39 -12.20 -0.06
CA ALA A 128 10.06 -11.92 -1.33
C ALA A 128 10.24 -13.21 -2.12
N CYS A 129 10.43 -13.09 -3.42
CA CYS A 129 10.89 -14.17 -4.30
C CYS A 129 12.18 -13.74 -4.98
N VAL A 130 13.28 -14.45 -4.77
CA VAL A 130 14.57 -14.13 -5.38
C VAL A 130 15.08 -15.38 -6.09
N SER A 131 15.41 -15.26 -7.37
CA SER A 131 15.84 -16.37 -8.22
C SER A 131 14.85 -17.55 -8.23
N GLY A 132 13.55 -17.24 -8.13
CA GLY A 132 12.47 -18.23 -8.11
C GLY A 132 12.19 -18.88 -6.76
N GLU A 133 12.92 -18.51 -5.70
CA GLU A 133 12.71 -19.03 -4.35
C GLU A 133 11.98 -18.01 -3.47
N TRP A 134 10.82 -18.41 -2.93
CA TRP A 134 10.06 -17.60 -1.98
C TRP A 134 10.65 -17.69 -0.58
N SER A 135 10.70 -16.55 0.11
CA SER A 135 11.00 -16.50 1.53
C SER A 135 9.83 -17.03 2.37
N GLU A 136 10.11 -17.33 3.64
CA GLU A 136 9.07 -17.48 4.65
C GLU A 136 8.24 -16.19 4.79
N ASP A 137 6.99 -16.36 5.20
CA ASP A 137 6.06 -15.25 5.43
C ASP A 137 6.41 -14.50 6.74
N GLU A 138 6.66 -13.20 6.62
CA GLU A 138 6.68 -12.29 7.76
C GLU A 138 5.25 -11.83 8.07
N THR A 139 4.70 -12.26 9.20
CA THR A 139 3.27 -12.03 9.55
C THR A 139 3.04 -11.11 10.75
N THR A 140 4.12 -10.76 11.47
CA THR A 140 4.01 -9.96 12.70
C THR A 140 3.68 -8.52 12.37
N ILE A 141 2.49 -8.08 12.82
CA ILE A 141 2.01 -6.70 12.74
C ILE A 141 1.38 -6.30 14.08
N PRO A 142 1.43 -5.00 14.47
CA PRO A 142 0.82 -4.56 15.73
C PRO A 142 -0.71 -4.59 15.69
N TYR A 143 -1.31 -4.43 14.51
CA TYR A 143 -2.74 -4.52 14.26
C TYR A 143 -3.01 -4.69 12.75
N PHE A 144 -4.19 -5.19 12.38
CA PHE A 144 -4.64 -5.21 10.99
C PHE A 144 -5.31 -3.87 10.63
N PRO A 145 -4.79 -3.11 9.65
CA PRO A 145 -5.15 -1.70 9.48
C PRO A 145 -6.29 -1.43 8.50
N PHE A 146 -6.79 -2.46 7.80
CA PHE A 146 -7.79 -2.32 6.74
C PHE A 146 -9.19 -2.64 7.23
N ILE A 147 -10.17 -1.91 6.71
CA ILE A 147 -11.60 -2.04 7.02
C ILE A 147 -12.34 -2.15 5.69
N GLN A 148 -13.28 -3.08 5.58
CA GLN A 148 -14.14 -3.24 4.40
C GLN A 148 -14.89 -1.94 4.07
N ASP A 149 -15.07 -1.64 2.79
CA ASP A 149 -15.75 -0.43 2.30
C ASP A 149 -15.16 0.88 2.87
N GLN A 150 -13.89 0.87 3.27
CA GLN A 150 -13.20 2.06 3.78
C GLN A 150 -11.95 2.38 2.95
N PRO A 151 -11.64 3.67 2.81
CA PRO A 151 -10.43 4.11 2.15
C PRO A 151 -9.18 3.85 3.01
N PHE A 152 -8.06 3.64 2.33
CA PHE A 152 -6.76 3.44 2.95
C PHE A 152 -5.68 4.22 2.21
N ARG A 153 -4.55 4.42 2.88
CA ARG A 153 -3.33 4.97 2.29
C ARG A 153 -2.13 4.16 2.73
N ILE A 154 -1.48 3.47 1.80
CA ILE A 154 -0.20 2.78 2.03
C ILE A 154 0.93 3.67 1.50
N GLU A 155 1.97 3.85 2.31
CA GLU A 155 3.24 4.44 1.87
C GLU A 155 4.37 3.42 2.04
N ILE A 156 5.09 3.17 0.95
CA ILE A 156 6.26 2.30 0.91
C ILE A 156 7.49 3.18 0.80
N HIS A 157 8.22 3.38 1.89
CA HIS A 157 9.41 4.22 1.93
C HIS A 157 10.65 3.34 1.74
N CYS A 158 11.43 3.60 0.69
CA CYS A 158 12.68 2.88 0.46
C CYS A 158 13.82 3.57 1.21
N GLU A 159 14.42 2.86 2.16
CA GLU A 159 15.66 3.23 2.83
C GLU A 159 16.81 2.35 2.31
N HIS A 160 18.03 2.60 2.79
CA HIS A 160 19.23 1.88 2.33
C HIS A 160 19.16 0.35 2.56
N GLN A 161 18.52 -0.10 3.63
CA GLN A 161 18.53 -1.52 4.05
C GLN A 161 17.15 -2.17 4.05
N ARG A 162 16.08 -1.39 3.92
CA ARG A 162 14.71 -1.88 4.10
C ARG A 162 13.68 -1.00 3.41
N PHE A 163 12.48 -1.54 3.26
CA PHE A 163 11.25 -0.78 3.10
C PHE A 163 10.62 -0.52 4.48
N ARG A 164 10.13 0.71 4.70
CA ARG A 164 9.27 1.04 5.84
C ARG A 164 7.87 1.27 5.35
N ILE A 165 6.93 0.53 5.90
CA ILE A 165 5.53 0.56 5.46
C ILE A 165 4.71 1.34 6.46
N PHE A 166 3.97 2.32 5.93
CA PHE A 166 3.03 3.13 6.69
C PHE A 166 1.63 2.89 6.15
N VAL A 167 0.65 2.77 7.05
CA VAL A 167 -0.76 2.75 6.70
C VAL A 167 -1.45 3.90 7.41
N ASP A 168 -2.03 4.80 6.61
CA ASP A 168 -2.72 6.00 7.06
C ASP A 168 -1.90 6.87 8.02
N GLY A 169 -0.61 7.02 7.69
CA GLY A 169 0.35 7.85 8.43
C GLY A 169 1.04 7.16 9.61
N HIS A 170 0.61 5.94 9.98
CA HIS A 170 1.21 5.18 11.07
C HIS A 170 2.16 4.12 10.52
N GLN A 171 3.38 4.06 11.06
CA GLN A 171 4.33 3.00 10.69
C GLN A 171 3.78 1.66 11.18
N LEU A 172 3.65 0.71 10.27
CA LEU A 172 3.13 -0.61 10.58
C LEU A 172 4.26 -1.63 10.77
N PHE A 173 5.24 -1.64 9.86
CA PHE A 173 6.38 -2.55 9.92
C PHE A 173 7.53 -2.16 8.98
N ASP A 174 8.66 -2.83 9.19
CA ASP A 174 9.88 -2.75 8.38
C ASP A 174 10.14 -4.08 7.68
N PHE A 175 10.40 -4.06 6.36
CA PHE A 175 10.74 -5.24 5.56
C PHE A 175 12.15 -5.07 4.98
N PHE A 176 13.11 -5.90 5.39
CA PHE A 176 14.51 -5.77 4.97
C PHE A 176 14.70 -6.23 3.52
N HIS A 177 15.57 -5.52 2.79
CA HIS A 177 15.80 -5.80 1.38
C HIS A 177 16.40 -7.19 1.19
N ARG A 178 15.76 -8.00 0.35
CA ARG A 178 16.32 -9.26 -0.15
C ARG A 178 16.88 -9.14 -1.58
N VAL A 179 16.36 -8.18 -2.34
CA VAL A 179 16.93 -7.73 -3.62
C VAL A 179 17.79 -6.50 -3.35
N GLU A 180 19.11 -6.61 -3.54
CA GLU A 180 20.04 -5.51 -3.25
C GLU A 180 20.07 -4.44 -4.35
N SER A 181 19.79 -4.83 -5.60
CA SER A 181 19.71 -3.91 -6.75
C SER A 181 18.40 -3.11 -6.72
N LEU A 182 18.31 -2.11 -5.86
CA LEU A 182 17.08 -1.29 -5.73
C LEU A 182 16.60 -0.67 -7.06
N PRO A 183 17.47 -0.19 -7.98
CA PRO A 183 17.03 0.35 -9.25
C PRO A 183 16.37 -0.67 -10.19
N SER A 184 16.61 -1.98 -10.00
CA SER A 184 15.90 -3.00 -10.81
C SER A 184 14.48 -3.23 -10.34
N ILE A 185 14.13 -2.83 -9.10
CA ILE A 185 12.77 -2.84 -8.58
C ILE A 185 12.00 -1.69 -9.24
N ASP A 186 11.43 -1.96 -10.40
CA ASP A 186 10.95 -0.94 -11.34
C ASP A 186 9.48 -1.09 -11.72
N THR A 187 8.78 -2.04 -11.11
CA THR A 187 7.38 -2.32 -11.40
C THR A 187 6.61 -2.55 -10.09
N ILE A 188 5.41 -1.97 -10.01
CA ILE A 188 4.43 -2.24 -8.95
C ILE A 188 3.23 -2.96 -9.57
N LYS A 189 2.80 -4.04 -8.92
CA LYS A 189 1.60 -4.81 -9.29
C LYS A 189 0.60 -4.78 -8.14
N ILE A 190 -0.68 -4.60 -8.43
CA ILE A 190 -1.75 -4.56 -7.43
C ILE A 190 -2.90 -5.44 -7.90
N ASN A 191 -3.36 -6.36 -7.04
CA ASN A 191 -4.40 -7.34 -7.35
C ASN A 191 -5.38 -7.51 -6.17
N GLY A 192 -6.55 -8.09 -6.43
CA GLY A 192 -7.51 -8.51 -5.40
C GLY A 192 -8.58 -7.46 -5.07
N SER A 193 -9.14 -7.56 -3.87
CA SER A 193 -10.37 -6.88 -3.43
C SER A 193 -10.17 -5.41 -3.01
N LEU A 194 -9.77 -4.56 -3.96
CA LEU A 194 -9.68 -3.11 -3.77
C LEU A 194 -9.89 -2.34 -5.07
N GLN A 195 -10.17 -1.04 -4.91
CA GLN A 195 -10.13 -0.05 -5.97
C GLN A 195 -9.00 0.93 -5.73
N ILE A 196 -8.19 1.23 -6.76
CA ILE A 196 -7.12 2.23 -6.66
C ILE A 196 -7.69 3.60 -7.00
N THR A 197 -7.53 4.57 -6.10
CA THR A 197 -7.96 5.95 -6.33
C THR A 197 -6.79 6.87 -6.66
N LYS A 198 -5.57 6.53 -6.20
CA LYS A 198 -4.35 7.28 -6.51
C LYS A 198 -3.11 6.41 -6.37
N LEU A 199 -2.18 6.59 -7.31
CA LEU A 199 -0.81 6.09 -7.24
C LEU A 199 0.17 7.26 -7.39
N GLY A 200 1.22 7.32 -6.57
CA GLY A 200 2.20 8.41 -6.59
C GLY A 200 3.57 8.07 -6.02
#